data_AF-A0A7K8JTC8-F1
#
_entry.id   AF-A0A7K8JTC8-F1
#
_cell.length_a   1.000
_cell.length_b   1.000
_cell.length_c   1.000
_cell.angle_alpha   90.00
_cell.angle_beta   90.00
_cell.angle_gamma   90.00
#
_symmetry.space_group_name_H-M   'P 1'
#
loop_
_entity.id
_entity.type
_entity.pdbx_description
1 polymer ?
#
loop_
_entity_poly.entity_id
_entity_poly.type
_entity_poly.pdbx_seq_one_letter_code
_entity_poly.pdbx_strand_id
1 'polypeptide(L)'
;MSIVTVQLGQCGNQIGHEVFNAICSDVHGRHGLCSKKENESYRDACKERFFCEEESGVPVARAVLVDMEPKVISQTLSMAARSGYWKYNDQSHFCQKQGSGNNWANGYSVHGPRHKEVIMNLVQKEAEKCDRLGGFFTIMSMAGGTGSGLGAFVTQCLRDAFPTSFILNHVIWPYGTGEVIVQNYNSVLTLSHLYQSSDALLVHENDVIHKICAQLMNIKQISFRDVNQVIAHQLGSVFQPTYTAESGLHYSRNPLGDLMETLVPHPEFKMLALRNIPQMPENSLAYSAFSWPGLIKHLRQMLIANAKMEEGIDWQVRPPPLGSSIPSSHLTNKPAHFNTSIANLVILRGKDTHSVDLGSFRDPPLYTSWLNPQDAFHAWKTPRAFNKYEKSASLVSNSQFLLKPLDNVVGKAWNMFASKAYIHQYTKFGIEEEDFLDSFTALEQVISSYTTL
;
A
#
# COMPACT_ATOMS: atom_id res chain seq x y z
N MET A 1 6.95 -2.37 18.29
CA MET A 1 5.70 -1.59 18.31
C MET A 1 4.66 -2.31 17.50
N SER A 2 3.42 -2.28 17.97
CA SER A 2 2.29 -2.97 17.37
C SER A 2 1.60 -2.08 16.33
N ILE A 3 1.05 -2.70 15.30
CA ILE A 3 0.23 -2.06 14.28
C ILE A 3 -1.19 -2.58 14.44
N VAL A 4 -2.15 -1.67 14.48
CA VAL A 4 -3.58 -2.03 14.41
C VAL A 4 -4.02 -1.91 12.96
N THR A 5 -4.44 -3.02 12.35
CA THR A 5 -4.91 -3.04 10.98
C THR A 5 -6.42 -2.77 10.93
N VAL A 6 -6.88 -1.76 10.19
CA VAL A 6 -8.31 -1.48 10.02
C VAL A 6 -8.72 -1.84 8.59
N GLN A 7 -9.54 -2.87 8.44
CA GLN A 7 -9.95 -3.42 7.16
C GLN A 7 -11.34 -2.90 6.79
N LEU A 8 -11.44 -2.18 5.67
CA LEU A 8 -12.65 -1.40 5.33
C LEU A 8 -13.29 -1.89 4.03
N GLY A 9 -14.54 -2.33 4.14
CA GLY A 9 -15.36 -2.83 3.04
C GLY A 9 -14.89 -4.17 2.47
N GLN A 10 -15.62 -4.65 1.44
CA GLN A 10 -15.40 -5.97 0.87
C GLN A 10 -13.94 -6.22 0.44
N CYS A 11 -13.37 -5.29 -0.33
CA CYS A 11 -12.00 -5.42 -0.84
C CYS A 11 -10.97 -5.41 0.30
N GLY A 12 -11.11 -4.47 1.26
CA GLY A 12 -10.19 -4.34 2.38
C GLY A 12 -10.16 -5.58 3.27
N ASN A 13 -11.33 -6.15 3.58
CA ASN A 13 -11.43 -7.37 4.39
C ASN A 13 -10.82 -8.61 3.70
N GLN A 14 -10.97 -8.73 2.38
CA GLN A 14 -10.40 -9.86 1.63
C GLN A 14 -8.87 -9.76 1.49
N ILE A 15 -8.35 -8.56 1.22
CA ILE A 15 -6.90 -8.33 1.14
C ILE A 15 -6.28 -8.48 2.53
N GLY A 16 -6.89 -7.90 3.56
CA GLY A 16 -6.42 -8.02 4.93
C GLY A 16 -6.30 -9.48 5.37
N HIS A 17 -7.26 -10.33 5.02
CA HIS A 17 -7.14 -11.78 5.24
C HIS A 17 -5.90 -12.40 4.60
N GLU A 18 -5.69 -12.16 3.30
CA GLU A 18 -4.52 -12.71 2.60
C GLU A 18 -3.21 -12.13 3.13
N VAL A 19 -3.18 -10.87 3.58
CA VAL A 19 -2.02 -10.24 4.24
C VAL A 19 -1.67 -10.97 5.54
N PHE A 20 -2.62 -11.13 6.46
CA PHE A 20 -2.37 -11.86 7.71
C PHE A 20 -1.99 -13.33 7.45
N ASN A 21 -2.59 -13.95 6.43
CA ASN A 21 -2.22 -15.30 6.02
C ASN A 21 -0.78 -15.39 5.50
N ALA A 22 -0.34 -14.45 4.65
CA ALA A 22 1.02 -14.37 4.15
C ALA A 22 2.03 -14.12 5.27
N ILE A 23 1.72 -13.20 6.19
CA ILE A 23 2.56 -12.89 7.36
C ILE A 23 2.69 -14.12 8.26
N CYS A 24 1.58 -14.78 8.60
CA CYS A 24 1.57 -15.95 9.45
C CYS A 24 2.29 -17.15 8.80
N SER A 25 2.06 -17.38 7.51
CA SER A 25 2.73 -18.43 6.74
C SER A 25 4.25 -18.24 6.75
N ASP A 26 4.71 -17.00 6.56
CA ASP A 26 6.12 -16.66 6.60
C ASP A 26 6.74 -16.92 7.99
N VAL A 27 6.06 -16.55 9.09
CA VAL A 27 6.53 -16.84 10.47
C VAL A 27 6.75 -18.33 10.70
N HIS A 28 5.81 -19.18 10.24
CA HIS A 28 5.90 -20.63 10.39
C HIS A 28 6.87 -21.30 9.40
N GLY A 29 7.19 -20.62 8.30
CA GLY A 29 8.14 -21.07 7.30
C GLY A 29 9.52 -21.41 7.89
N ARG A 30 10.07 -22.55 7.44
CA ARG A 30 11.47 -22.93 7.72
C ARG A 30 12.37 -22.30 6.65
N HIS A 31 12.69 -21.03 6.80
CA HIS A 31 13.61 -20.33 5.90
C HIS A 31 15.03 -20.48 6.45
N GLY A 32 15.66 -21.63 6.17
CA GLY A 32 16.97 -22.06 6.68
C GLY A 32 18.18 -21.27 6.15
N LEU A 33 18.03 -19.97 5.90
CA LEU A 33 19.06 -19.07 5.39
C LEU A 33 19.65 -18.15 6.47
N CYS A 34 19.11 -18.18 7.69
CA CYS A 34 19.61 -17.39 8.83
C CYS A 34 19.82 -18.28 10.05
N SER A 35 20.55 -17.78 11.05
CA SER A 35 20.78 -18.50 12.29
C SER A 35 19.47 -18.73 13.06
N LYS A 36 19.45 -19.74 13.94
CA LYS A 36 18.27 -20.04 14.78
C LYS A 36 17.83 -18.82 15.60
N LYS A 37 18.80 -18.10 16.18
CA LYS A 37 18.58 -16.89 17.00
C LYS A 37 17.97 -15.73 16.18
N GLU A 38 18.47 -15.49 14.97
CA GLU A 38 17.90 -14.45 14.09
C GLU A 38 16.46 -14.80 13.69
N ASN A 39 16.21 -16.06 13.35
CA ASN A 39 14.88 -16.51 12.99
C ASN A 39 13.90 -16.40 14.17
N GLU A 40 14.33 -16.69 15.40
CA GLU A 40 13.53 -16.47 16.61
C GLU A 40 13.22 -14.98 16.80
N SER A 41 14.23 -14.11 16.77
CA SER A 41 14.04 -12.66 16.90
C SER A 41 13.13 -12.08 15.81
N TYR A 42 13.21 -12.58 14.58
CA TYR A 42 12.31 -12.20 13.49
C TYR A 42 10.86 -12.56 13.80
N ARG A 43 10.63 -13.79 14.27
CA ARG A 43 9.29 -14.27 14.62
C ARG A 43 8.70 -13.46 15.76
N ASP A 44 9.50 -13.16 16.79
CA ASP A 44 9.06 -12.37 17.94
C ASP A 44 8.70 -10.93 17.51
N ALA A 45 9.54 -10.29 16.70
CA ALA A 45 9.26 -8.96 16.16
C ALA A 45 8.01 -8.92 15.28
N CYS A 46 7.78 -9.95 14.46
CA CYS A 46 6.57 -10.07 13.65
C CYS A 46 5.32 -10.29 14.51
N LYS A 47 5.40 -11.15 15.53
CA LYS A 47 4.31 -11.40 16.47
C LYS A 47 3.94 -10.16 17.25
N GLU A 48 4.91 -9.47 17.87
CA GLU A 48 4.69 -8.19 18.58
C GLU A 48 3.97 -7.17 17.70
N ARG A 49 4.33 -7.13 16.41
CA ARG A 49 3.83 -6.17 15.43
C ARG A 49 2.37 -6.42 15.04
N PHE A 50 2.00 -7.67 14.74
CA PHE A 50 0.73 -7.98 14.07
C PHE A 50 -0.24 -8.84 14.88
N PHE A 51 0.23 -9.50 15.95
CA PHE A 51 -0.57 -10.48 16.68
C PHE A 51 -0.59 -10.22 18.19
N CYS A 52 -1.67 -10.66 18.82
CA CYS A 52 -1.80 -10.84 20.26
C CYS A 52 -1.66 -12.35 20.55
N GLU A 53 -0.88 -12.72 21.56
CA GLU A 53 -0.84 -14.10 22.04
C GLU A 53 -1.96 -14.32 23.07
N GLU A 54 -2.77 -15.36 22.86
CA GLU A 54 -3.79 -15.81 23.82
C GLU A 54 -3.37 -17.15 24.44
N GLU A 55 -3.96 -17.50 25.59
CA GLU A 55 -3.73 -18.77 26.31
C GLU A 55 -3.95 -20.01 25.43
N SER A 56 -4.81 -19.91 24.40
CA SER A 56 -5.10 -20.99 23.45
C SER A 56 -3.92 -21.38 22.55
N GLY A 57 -2.86 -20.57 22.49
CA GLY A 57 -1.68 -20.78 21.64
C GLY A 57 -1.87 -20.40 20.17
N VAL A 58 -3.09 -20.10 19.71
CA VAL A 58 -3.34 -19.59 18.35
C VAL A 58 -3.25 -18.06 18.36
N PRO A 59 -2.35 -17.44 17.57
CA PRO A 59 -2.19 -16.00 17.55
C PRO A 59 -3.43 -15.30 16.98
N VAL A 60 -3.81 -14.19 17.61
CA VAL A 60 -4.95 -13.37 17.24
C VAL A 60 -4.48 -12.13 16.49
N ALA A 61 -4.97 -11.91 15.28
CA ALA A 61 -4.62 -10.74 14.48
C ALA A 61 -5.07 -9.43 15.16
N ARG A 62 -4.16 -8.45 15.24
CA ARG A 62 -4.45 -7.07 15.66
C ARG A 62 -5.19 -6.33 14.55
N ALA A 63 -6.47 -6.65 14.39
CA ALA A 63 -7.27 -6.13 13.30
C ALA A 63 -8.71 -5.81 13.72
N VAL A 64 -9.27 -4.77 13.11
CA VAL A 64 -10.69 -4.43 13.16
C VAL A 64 -11.27 -4.52 11.76
N LEU A 65 -12.31 -5.35 11.59
CA LEU A 65 -12.98 -5.59 10.31
C LEU A 65 -14.27 -4.78 10.26
N VAL A 66 -14.42 -3.95 9.25
CA VAL A 66 -15.60 -3.10 9.09
C VAL A 66 -16.16 -3.30 7.70
N ASP A 67 -17.43 -3.69 7.61
CA ASP A 67 -18.17 -3.74 6.37
C ASP A 67 -19.64 -3.41 6.64
N MET A 68 -20.36 -2.90 5.65
CA MET A 68 -21.81 -2.66 5.80
C MET A 68 -22.63 -3.90 5.46
N GLU A 69 -21.98 -5.01 5.08
CA GLU A 69 -22.60 -6.29 4.73
C GLU A 69 -21.91 -7.46 5.46
N PRO A 70 -22.65 -8.45 5.97
CA PRO A 70 -22.09 -9.48 6.85
C PRO A 70 -21.32 -10.56 6.09
N LYS A 71 -21.67 -10.80 4.82
CA LYS A 71 -21.21 -11.96 4.04
C LYS A 71 -19.69 -12.08 4.01
N VAL A 72 -19.00 -10.99 3.69
CA VAL A 72 -17.55 -10.97 3.54
C VAL A 72 -16.86 -11.19 4.87
N ILE A 73 -17.35 -10.53 5.94
CA ILE A 73 -16.81 -10.68 7.29
C ILE A 73 -16.95 -12.13 7.76
N SER A 74 -18.15 -12.72 7.67
CA SER A 74 -18.37 -14.11 8.09
C SER A 74 -17.49 -15.10 7.33
N GLN A 75 -17.30 -14.89 6.03
CA GLN A 75 -16.40 -15.71 5.21
C GLN A 75 -14.94 -15.57 5.65
N THR A 76 -14.46 -14.34 5.83
CA THR A 76 -13.09 -14.04 6.25
C THR A 76 -12.76 -14.60 7.64
N LEU A 77 -13.67 -14.45 8.61
CA LEU A 77 -13.54 -15.02 9.96
C LEU A 77 -13.45 -16.55 9.91
N SER A 78 -14.36 -17.19 9.15
CA SER A 78 -14.37 -18.64 8.99
C SER A 78 -13.10 -19.17 8.31
N MET A 79 -12.63 -18.48 7.26
CA MET A 79 -11.43 -18.85 6.53
C MET A 79 -10.17 -18.76 7.41
N ALA A 80 -10.05 -17.69 8.21
CA ALA A 80 -8.94 -17.53 9.14
C ALA A 80 -8.93 -18.64 10.20
N ALA A 81 -10.05 -18.83 10.90
CA ALA A 81 -10.16 -19.84 11.96
C ALA A 81 -9.92 -21.28 11.44
N ARG A 82 -10.40 -21.61 10.23
CA ARG A 82 -10.21 -22.93 9.61
C ARG A 82 -8.74 -23.25 9.31
N SER A 83 -7.88 -22.23 9.16
CA SER A 83 -6.45 -22.44 8.92
C SER A 83 -5.73 -23.10 10.11
N GLY A 84 -6.22 -22.84 11.34
CA GLY A 84 -5.59 -23.29 12.59
C GLY A 84 -4.28 -22.57 12.95
N TYR A 85 -3.73 -21.72 12.08
CA TYR A 85 -2.45 -21.04 12.29
C TYR A 85 -2.60 -19.66 12.94
N TRP A 86 -3.73 -19.00 12.71
CA TRP A 86 -4.08 -17.70 13.28
C TRP A 86 -5.59 -17.50 13.21
N LYS A 87 -6.12 -16.54 13.97
CA LYS A 87 -7.55 -16.15 13.93
C LYS A 87 -7.72 -14.65 14.08
N TYR A 88 -8.91 -14.16 13.73
CA TYR A 88 -9.36 -12.83 14.14
C TYR A 88 -9.99 -12.90 15.54
N ASN A 89 -10.10 -11.75 16.20
CA ASN A 89 -10.88 -11.66 17.43
C ASN A 89 -12.37 -11.64 17.08
N ASP A 90 -13.16 -12.51 17.72
CA ASP A 90 -14.61 -12.63 17.49
C ASP A 90 -15.39 -11.35 17.82
N GLN A 91 -14.79 -10.42 18.58
CA GLN A 91 -15.42 -9.15 18.95
C GLN A 91 -14.89 -7.95 18.15
N SER A 92 -13.81 -8.10 17.37
CA SER A 92 -13.17 -6.98 16.64
C SER A 92 -13.72 -6.83 15.21
N HIS A 93 -15.04 -6.92 15.05
CA HIS A 93 -15.67 -6.70 13.74
C HIS A 93 -17.01 -5.98 13.86
N PHE A 94 -17.35 -5.23 12.81
CA PHE A 94 -18.62 -4.52 12.68
C PHE A 94 -19.25 -4.80 11.32
N CYS A 95 -20.51 -5.23 11.33
CA CYS A 95 -21.31 -5.43 10.13
C CYS A 95 -22.71 -4.83 10.24
N GLN A 96 -23.30 -4.47 9.10
CA GLN A 96 -24.70 -4.05 8.98
C GLN A 96 -25.44 -4.92 7.96
N LYS A 97 -26.75 -4.72 7.81
CA LYS A 97 -27.57 -5.44 6.82
C LYS A 97 -27.71 -4.69 5.49
N GLN A 98 -27.30 -3.42 5.43
CA GLN A 98 -27.50 -2.55 4.27
C GLN A 98 -26.17 -1.92 3.86
N GLY A 99 -25.69 -2.29 2.67
CA GLY A 99 -24.46 -1.75 2.07
C GLY A 99 -24.57 -0.29 1.61
N SER A 100 -23.43 0.31 1.32
CA SER A 100 -23.35 1.71 0.84
C SER A 100 -23.73 1.90 -0.63
N GLY A 101 -24.05 0.82 -1.37
CA GLY A 101 -24.56 0.88 -2.75
C GLY A 101 -23.60 1.53 -3.76
N ASN A 102 -22.29 1.35 -3.60
CA ASN A 102 -21.24 2.00 -4.39
C ASN A 102 -21.27 3.54 -4.39
N ASN A 103 -21.92 4.14 -3.39
CA ASN A 103 -22.01 5.58 -3.25
C ASN A 103 -21.13 6.05 -2.08
N TRP A 104 -20.09 6.84 -2.40
CA TRP A 104 -19.17 7.39 -1.39
C TRP A 104 -19.90 8.30 -0.40
N ALA A 105 -20.81 9.16 -0.84
CA ALA A 105 -21.54 10.09 0.03
C ALA A 105 -22.40 9.36 1.07
N ASN A 106 -23.05 8.26 0.68
CA ASN A 106 -23.79 7.43 1.64
C ASN A 106 -22.84 6.77 2.67
N GLY A 107 -21.68 6.30 2.23
CA GLY A 107 -20.65 5.77 3.12
C GLY A 107 -20.12 6.81 4.12
N TYR A 108 -19.77 8.00 3.61
CA TYR A 108 -19.14 9.07 4.37
C TYR A 108 -20.13 9.84 5.24
N SER A 109 -21.22 10.35 4.68
CA SER A 109 -22.14 11.28 5.36
C SER A 109 -23.25 10.60 6.14
N VAL A 110 -23.57 9.34 5.86
CA VAL A 110 -24.64 8.60 6.54
C VAL A 110 -24.09 7.48 7.42
N HIS A 111 -23.43 6.49 6.83
CA HIS A 111 -22.94 5.33 7.58
C HIS A 111 -21.81 5.70 8.55
N GLY A 112 -20.89 6.59 8.14
CA GLY A 112 -19.81 7.12 8.97
C GLY A 112 -20.30 7.69 10.30
N PRO A 113 -21.01 8.83 10.30
CA PRO A 113 -21.53 9.45 11.53
C PRO A 113 -22.40 8.51 12.35
N ARG A 114 -23.29 7.74 11.70
CA ARG A 114 -24.21 6.84 12.40
C ARG A 114 -23.51 5.73 13.18
N HIS A 115 -22.35 5.26 12.71
CA HIS A 115 -21.64 4.13 13.30
C HIS A 115 -20.28 4.49 13.88
N LYS A 116 -19.94 5.78 13.93
CA LYS A 116 -18.68 6.33 14.44
C LYS A 116 -18.32 5.74 15.80
N GLU A 117 -19.22 5.86 16.78
CA GLU A 117 -18.95 5.44 18.16
C GLU A 117 -18.61 3.94 18.24
N VAL A 118 -19.38 3.10 17.56
CA VAL A 118 -19.17 1.65 17.58
C VAL A 118 -17.83 1.28 16.94
N ILE A 119 -17.53 1.82 15.75
CA ILE A 119 -16.28 1.52 15.04
C ILE A 119 -15.07 2.03 15.83
N MET A 120 -15.11 3.26 16.34
CA MET A 120 -14.00 3.85 17.10
C MET A 120 -13.79 3.13 18.44
N ASN A 121 -14.85 2.66 19.10
CA ASN A 121 -14.73 1.84 20.30
C ASN A 121 -14.03 0.50 20.02
N LEU A 122 -14.27 -0.12 18.85
CA LEU A 122 -13.55 -1.34 18.45
C LEU A 122 -12.07 -1.06 18.22
N VAL A 123 -11.75 0.02 17.49
CA VAL A 123 -10.36 0.42 17.25
C VAL A 123 -9.65 0.75 18.55
N GLN A 124 -10.30 1.51 19.44
CA GLN A 124 -9.73 1.88 20.73
C GLN A 124 -9.43 0.66 21.58
N LYS A 125 -10.36 -0.31 21.68
CA LYS A 125 -10.12 -1.58 22.39
C LYS A 125 -8.93 -2.35 21.82
N GLU A 126 -8.72 -2.32 20.51
CA GLU A 126 -7.59 -3.02 19.89
C GLU A 126 -6.27 -2.27 20.11
N ALA A 127 -6.30 -0.93 20.08
CA ALA A 127 -5.17 -0.08 20.40
C ALA A 127 -4.73 -0.23 21.87
N GLU A 128 -5.67 -0.32 22.81
CA GLU A 128 -5.41 -0.51 24.25
C GLU A 128 -4.76 -1.86 24.58
N LYS A 129 -4.88 -2.88 23.71
CA LYS A 129 -4.16 -4.15 23.83
C LYS A 129 -2.70 -4.07 23.39
N CYS A 130 -2.27 -2.94 22.83
CA CYS A 130 -0.90 -2.75 22.36
C CYS A 130 -0.06 -2.13 23.48
N ASP A 131 1.01 -2.81 23.91
CA ASP A 131 1.96 -2.22 24.87
C ASP A 131 2.54 -0.89 24.36
N ARG A 132 2.77 -0.82 23.05
CA ARG A 132 3.20 0.38 22.32
C ARG A 132 2.60 0.39 20.92
N LEU A 133 1.58 1.22 20.72
CA LEU A 133 0.99 1.47 19.41
C LEU A 133 1.98 2.24 18.52
N GLY A 134 2.36 1.66 17.39
CA GLY A 134 3.15 2.31 16.35
C GLY A 134 2.30 3.08 15.35
N GLY A 135 1.05 2.68 15.15
CA GLY A 135 0.10 3.36 14.28
C GLY A 135 -0.97 2.45 13.69
N PHE A 136 -1.69 2.98 12.73
CA PHE A 136 -2.78 2.32 12.02
C PHE A 136 -2.37 2.00 10.58
N PHE A 137 -2.63 0.77 10.18
CA PHE A 137 -2.54 0.34 8.79
C PHE A 137 -3.94 0.08 8.26
N THR A 138 -4.47 0.98 7.46
CA THR A 138 -5.84 0.88 6.94
C THR A 138 -5.80 0.28 5.53
N ILE A 139 -6.73 -0.61 5.21
CA ILE A 139 -6.81 -1.28 3.89
C ILE A 139 -8.20 -1.05 3.31
N MET A 140 -8.25 -0.46 2.11
CA MET A 140 -9.51 -0.04 1.50
C MET A 140 -9.45 -0.01 -0.04
N SER A 141 -10.62 0.03 -0.67
CA SER A 141 -10.77 0.29 -2.10
C SER A 141 -11.34 1.68 -2.34
N MET A 142 -10.89 2.34 -3.41
CA MET A 142 -11.39 3.65 -3.82
C MET A 142 -12.68 3.58 -4.66
N ALA A 143 -13.03 2.39 -5.17
CA ALA A 143 -14.12 2.22 -6.14
C ALA A 143 -15.50 2.09 -5.49
N GLY A 144 -15.56 1.39 -4.35
CA GLY A 144 -16.80 1.06 -3.63
C GLY A 144 -17.44 2.27 -2.95
N GLY A 145 -18.46 2.04 -2.11
CA GLY A 145 -19.03 3.07 -1.23
C GLY A 145 -18.59 2.90 0.22
N THR A 146 -18.54 1.67 0.71
CA THR A 146 -18.10 1.35 2.08
C THR A 146 -16.59 1.51 2.23
N GLY A 147 -15.82 0.85 1.36
CA GLY A 147 -14.35 0.95 1.41
C GLY A 147 -13.88 2.39 1.26
N SER A 148 -14.50 3.16 0.38
CA SER A 148 -14.07 4.51 0.02
C SER A 148 -14.61 5.57 1.00
N GLY A 149 -15.94 5.74 1.08
CA GLY A 149 -16.61 6.80 1.84
C GLY A 149 -16.54 6.58 3.34
N LEU A 150 -17.01 5.42 3.82
CA LEU A 150 -16.90 5.10 5.25
C LEU A 150 -15.43 5.03 5.67
N GLY A 151 -14.55 4.50 4.80
CA GLY A 151 -13.13 4.43 5.12
C GLY A 151 -12.43 5.78 5.20
N ALA A 152 -12.77 6.75 4.34
CA ALA A 152 -12.28 8.13 4.45
C ALA A 152 -12.74 8.77 5.76
N PHE A 153 -14.02 8.59 6.13
CA PHE A 153 -14.57 9.07 7.40
C PHE A 153 -13.87 8.45 8.62
N VAL A 154 -13.67 7.12 8.60
CA VAL A 154 -12.95 6.42 9.68
C VAL A 154 -11.52 6.92 9.78
N THR A 155 -10.82 7.14 8.66
CA THR A 155 -9.46 7.68 8.65
C THR A 155 -9.38 9.06 9.29
N GLN A 156 -10.34 9.94 9.00
CA GLN A 156 -10.44 11.23 9.67
C GLN A 156 -10.65 11.06 11.19
N CYS A 157 -11.56 10.18 11.60
CA CYS A 157 -11.78 9.90 13.02
C CYS A 157 -10.54 9.32 13.72
N LEU A 158 -9.74 8.51 13.02
CA LEU A 158 -8.46 8.00 13.53
C LEU A 158 -7.46 9.13 13.74
N ARG A 159 -7.35 10.07 12.80
CA ARG A 159 -6.49 11.25 12.93
C ARG A 159 -6.92 12.12 14.12
N ASP A 160 -8.22 12.34 14.30
CA ASP A 160 -8.76 13.15 15.39
C ASP A 160 -8.52 12.49 16.76
N ALA A 161 -8.74 11.17 16.87
CA ALA A 161 -8.61 10.43 18.12
C ALA A 161 -7.14 10.10 18.48
N PHE A 162 -6.28 9.91 17.48
CA PHE A 162 -4.89 9.49 17.64
C PHE A 162 -3.93 10.40 16.85
N PRO A 163 -3.83 11.70 17.20
CA PRO A 163 -3.12 12.70 16.39
C PRO A 163 -1.62 12.41 16.22
N THR A 164 -1.00 11.74 17.20
CA THR A 164 0.44 11.41 17.20
C THR A 164 0.76 10.07 16.56
N SER A 165 -0.25 9.25 16.24
CA SER A 165 -0.05 7.92 15.68
C SER A 165 0.11 8.01 14.16
N PHE A 166 1.00 7.18 13.59
CA PHE A 166 1.14 7.10 12.14
C PHE A 166 -0.08 6.43 11.51
N ILE A 167 -0.54 6.96 10.38
CA ILE A 167 -1.66 6.42 9.59
C ILE A 167 -1.17 6.18 8.16
N LEU A 168 -1.02 4.90 7.82
CA LEU A 168 -0.70 4.45 6.47
C LEU A 168 -1.95 3.84 5.83
N ASN A 169 -2.46 4.52 4.79
CA ASN A 169 -3.58 4.01 4.01
C ASN A 169 -3.08 3.19 2.82
N HIS A 170 -3.41 1.90 2.80
CA HIS A 170 -3.28 1.07 1.61
C HIS A 170 -4.56 1.14 0.78
N VAL A 171 -4.43 1.73 -0.41
CA VAL A 171 -5.56 2.01 -1.30
C VAL A 171 -5.46 1.18 -2.57
N ILE A 172 -6.56 0.50 -2.89
CA ILE A 172 -6.72 -0.24 -4.14
C ILE A 172 -7.35 0.67 -5.19
N TRP A 173 -6.56 0.96 -6.22
CA TRP A 173 -6.98 1.74 -7.37
C TRP A 173 -7.88 0.89 -8.28
N PRO A 174 -9.05 1.41 -8.69
CA PRO A 174 -9.99 0.67 -9.53
C PRO A 174 -9.41 0.32 -10.91
N TYR A 175 -10.03 -0.64 -11.59
CA TYR A 175 -9.72 -0.89 -13.00
C TYR A 175 -10.07 0.32 -13.86
N GLY A 176 -9.18 0.65 -14.79
CA GLY A 176 -9.34 1.78 -15.72
C GLY A 176 -10.50 1.62 -16.71
N THR A 177 -10.94 0.38 -16.96
CA THR A 177 -12.12 0.03 -17.78
C THR A 177 -13.44 0.34 -17.09
N GLY A 178 -13.44 0.50 -15.76
CA GLY A 178 -14.64 0.76 -14.97
C GLY A 178 -15.30 -0.50 -14.42
N GLU A 179 -15.31 -0.65 -13.10
CA GLU A 179 -16.12 -1.65 -12.37
C GLU A 179 -17.47 -1.06 -11.95
N VAL A 180 -17.47 0.23 -11.62
CA VAL A 180 -18.63 0.99 -11.17
C VAL A 180 -18.67 2.30 -11.94
N ILE A 181 -19.87 2.68 -12.40
CA ILE A 181 -20.07 3.90 -13.20
C ILE A 181 -19.58 5.17 -12.48
N VAL A 182 -19.77 5.24 -11.16
CA VAL A 182 -19.41 6.40 -10.33
C VAL A 182 -18.03 6.29 -9.66
N GLN A 183 -17.20 5.30 -10.03
CA GLN A 183 -15.92 5.05 -9.35
C GLN A 183 -14.95 6.24 -9.39
N ASN A 184 -15.00 7.07 -10.44
CA ASN A 184 -14.07 8.19 -10.59
C ASN A 184 -14.38 9.28 -9.55
N TYR A 185 -15.68 9.56 -9.29
CA TYR A 185 -16.08 10.43 -8.19
C TYR A 185 -15.69 9.85 -6.83
N ASN A 186 -15.98 8.55 -6.60
CA ASN A 186 -15.60 7.90 -5.35
C ASN A 186 -14.09 8.01 -5.13
N SER A 187 -13.28 7.82 -6.18
CA SER A 187 -11.82 7.89 -6.10
C SER A 187 -11.32 9.31 -5.81
N VAL A 188 -11.85 10.33 -6.49
CA VAL A 188 -11.48 11.73 -6.25
C VAL A 188 -11.82 12.16 -4.82
N LEU A 189 -13.05 11.91 -4.36
CA LEU A 189 -13.48 12.26 -3.01
C LEU A 189 -12.65 11.51 -1.96
N THR A 190 -12.39 10.22 -2.17
CA THR A 190 -11.55 9.42 -1.26
C THR A 190 -10.14 9.96 -1.18
N LEU A 191 -9.47 10.16 -2.32
CA LEU A 191 -8.08 10.62 -2.34
C LEU A 191 -7.92 11.99 -1.69
N SER A 192 -8.83 12.93 -1.98
CA SER A 192 -8.83 14.27 -1.38
C SER A 192 -8.87 14.20 0.16
N HIS A 193 -9.82 13.45 0.72
CA HIS A 193 -9.98 13.31 2.17
C HIS A 193 -8.84 12.52 2.82
N LEU A 194 -8.34 11.47 2.15
CA LEU A 194 -7.20 10.70 2.65
C LEU A 194 -5.91 11.52 2.64
N TYR A 195 -5.72 12.43 1.68
CA TYR A 195 -4.54 13.30 1.63
C TYR A 195 -4.44 14.21 2.86
N GLN A 196 -5.59 14.66 3.37
CA GLN A 196 -5.65 15.54 4.54
C GLN A 196 -5.43 14.77 5.86
N SER A 197 -5.88 13.51 5.95
CA SER A 197 -5.93 12.75 7.20
C SER A 197 -4.79 11.72 7.37
N SER A 198 -4.15 11.30 6.28
CA SER A 198 -3.11 10.24 6.28
C SER A 198 -1.69 10.82 6.30
N ASP A 199 -0.73 10.03 6.80
CA ASP A 199 0.70 10.36 6.67
C ASP A 199 1.25 9.88 5.32
N ALA A 200 0.82 8.70 4.85
CA ALA A 200 1.11 8.21 3.51
C ALA A 200 0.00 7.35 2.91
N LEU A 201 0.00 7.26 1.59
CA LEU A 201 -0.91 6.46 0.77
C LEU A 201 -0.10 5.43 -0.02
N LEU A 202 -0.17 4.15 0.35
CA LEU A 202 0.43 3.07 -0.43
C LEU A 202 -0.56 2.57 -1.47
N VAL A 203 -0.24 2.73 -2.75
CA VAL A 203 -1.20 2.47 -3.84
C VAL A 203 -0.87 1.16 -4.56
N HIS A 204 -1.89 0.32 -4.77
CA HIS A 204 -1.84 -0.79 -5.72
C HIS A 204 -2.92 -0.62 -6.78
N GLU A 205 -2.54 -0.76 -8.05
CA GLU A 205 -3.48 -0.67 -9.17
C GLU A 205 -3.97 -2.05 -9.61
N ASN A 206 -5.29 -2.25 -9.62
CA ASN A 206 -5.90 -3.52 -10.02
C ASN A 206 -5.46 -3.98 -11.42
N ASP A 207 -5.41 -3.07 -12.41
CA ASP A 207 -4.93 -3.39 -13.76
C ASP A 207 -3.49 -3.94 -13.77
N VAL A 208 -2.65 -3.45 -12.87
CA VAL A 208 -1.22 -3.79 -12.80
C VAL A 208 -1.04 -5.14 -12.14
N ILE A 209 -1.70 -5.35 -11.01
CA ILE A 209 -1.66 -6.64 -10.31
C ILE A 209 -2.30 -7.73 -11.17
N HIS A 210 -3.39 -7.43 -11.87
CA HIS A 210 -4.01 -8.37 -12.80
C HIS A 210 -3.06 -8.74 -13.96
N LYS A 211 -2.30 -7.78 -14.50
CA LYS A 211 -1.25 -8.06 -15.51
C LYS A 211 -0.13 -8.93 -14.95
N ILE A 212 0.31 -8.67 -13.73
CA ILE A 212 1.29 -9.52 -13.03
C ILE A 212 0.77 -10.96 -12.90
N CYS A 213 -0.49 -11.15 -12.48
CA CYS A 213 -1.10 -12.48 -12.39
C CYS A 213 -1.12 -13.19 -13.75
N ALA A 214 -1.48 -12.47 -14.82
CA ALA A 214 -1.58 -13.02 -16.17
C ALA A 214 -0.21 -13.38 -16.76
N GLN A 215 0.75 -12.45 -16.69
CA GLN A 215 2.01 -12.53 -17.43
C GLN A 215 3.11 -13.19 -16.62
N LEU A 216 3.33 -12.71 -15.38
CA LEU A 216 4.44 -13.19 -14.55
C LEU A 216 4.08 -14.46 -13.78
N MET A 217 2.87 -14.52 -13.23
CA MET A 217 2.41 -15.71 -12.48
C MET A 217 1.78 -16.78 -13.39
N ASN A 218 1.61 -16.49 -14.68
CA ASN A 218 1.05 -17.40 -15.69
C ASN A 218 -0.30 -18.04 -15.29
N ILE A 219 -1.17 -17.24 -14.66
CA ILE A 219 -2.50 -17.69 -14.21
C ILE A 219 -3.50 -17.46 -15.35
N LYS A 220 -4.06 -18.55 -15.88
CA LYS A 220 -5.00 -18.49 -17.02
C LYS A 220 -6.38 -17.92 -16.67
N GLN A 221 -6.88 -18.25 -15.48
CA GLN A 221 -8.19 -17.82 -14.98
C GLN A 221 -7.97 -17.08 -13.67
N ILE A 222 -7.88 -15.76 -13.75
CA ILE A 222 -7.48 -14.90 -12.63
C ILE A 222 -8.71 -14.63 -11.77
N SER A 223 -8.63 -15.01 -10.50
CA SER A 223 -9.62 -14.67 -9.49
C SER A 223 -9.15 -13.50 -8.62
N PHE A 224 -10.09 -12.87 -7.91
CA PHE A 224 -9.72 -11.85 -6.90
C PHE A 224 -8.81 -12.40 -5.80
N ARG A 225 -8.88 -13.72 -5.52
CA ARG A 225 -7.97 -14.36 -4.57
C ARG A 225 -6.53 -14.30 -5.06
N ASP A 226 -6.29 -14.57 -6.35
CA ASP A 226 -4.95 -14.53 -6.93
C ASP A 226 -4.37 -13.11 -6.89
N VAL A 227 -5.19 -12.12 -7.23
CA VAL A 227 -4.84 -10.69 -7.14
C VAL A 227 -4.48 -10.31 -5.69
N ASN A 228 -5.33 -10.69 -4.73
CA ASN A 228 -5.13 -10.38 -3.32
C ASN A 228 -3.88 -11.07 -2.75
N GLN A 229 -3.54 -12.27 -3.22
CA GLN A 229 -2.30 -12.97 -2.80
C GLN A 229 -1.05 -12.26 -3.31
N VAL A 230 -1.03 -11.77 -4.54
CA VAL A 230 0.10 -10.97 -5.05
C VAL A 230 0.27 -9.70 -4.21
N ILE A 231 -0.82 -9.00 -3.93
CA ILE A 231 -0.80 -7.80 -3.06
C ILE A 231 -0.29 -8.16 -1.66
N ALA A 232 -0.79 -9.24 -1.06
CA ALA A 232 -0.37 -9.69 0.26
C ALA A 232 1.12 -10.01 0.33
N HIS A 233 1.68 -10.65 -0.71
CA HIS A 233 3.11 -10.89 -0.81
C HIS A 233 3.91 -9.59 -0.95
N GLN A 234 3.44 -8.64 -1.76
CA GLN A 234 4.08 -7.33 -1.88
C GLN A 234 4.07 -6.59 -0.54
N LEU A 235 2.93 -6.51 0.15
CA LEU A 235 2.84 -5.88 1.47
C LEU A 235 3.71 -6.59 2.52
N GLY A 236 3.71 -7.93 2.53
CA GLY A 236 4.57 -8.72 3.41
C GLY A 236 6.06 -8.42 3.21
N SER A 237 6.49 -8.17 1.96
CA SER A 237 7.87 -7.78 1.66
C SER A 237 8.29 -6.46 2.30
N VAL A 238 7.34 -5.55 2.56
CA VAL A 238 7.57 -4.26 3.22
C VAL A 238 7.45 -4.41 4.73
N PHE A 239 6.38 -5.05 5.21
CA PHE A 239 6.00 -5.03 6.62
C PHE A 239 6.64 -6.10 7.49
N GLN A 240 7.22 -7.15 6.91
CA GLN A 240 7.96 -8.11 7.71
C GLN A 240 9.24 -7.49 8.31
N PRO A 241 9.75 -7.97 9.46
CA PRO A 241 10.92 -7.40 10.11
C PRO A 241 12.15 -7.29 9.19
N THR A 242 12.84 -6.15 9.29
CA THR A 242 14.05 -5.78 8.54
C THR A 242 15.02 -5.04 9.45
N TYR A 243 16.30 -5.08 9.11
CA TYR A 243 17.31 -4.20 9.68
C TYR A 243 17.35 -2.89 8.89
N THR A 244 17.29 -1.77 9.60
CA THR A 244 17.47 -0.42 9.05
C THR A 244 18.90 0.03 9.34
N ALA A 245 19.34 1.13 8.73
CA ALA A 245 20.68 1.67 9.01
C ALA A 245 20.88 2.01 10.49
N GLU A 246 19.80 2.43 11.17
CA GLU A 246 19.81 2.87 12.57
C GLU A 246 19.60 1.72 13.56
N SER A 247 18.93 0.63 13.15
CA SER A 247 18.56 -0.44 14.06
C SER A 247 19.72 -1.39 14.41
N GLY A 248 20.89 -1.23 13.77
CA GLY A 248 22.11 -1.96 14.06
C GLY A 248 21.92 -3.48 13.97
N LEU A 249 21.91 -4.15 15.14
CA LEU A 249 21.78 -5.61 15.27
C LEU A 249 20.36 -6.08 15.63
N HIS A 250 19.39 -5.17 15.72
CA HIS A 250 18.01 -5.49 16.06
C HIS A 250 17.07 -5.16 14.89
N TYR A 251 16.00 -5.94 14.74
CA TYR A 251 14.94 -5.61 13.79
C TYR A 251 14.29 -4.27 14.13
N SER A 252 13.89 -3.52 13.10
CA SER A 252 13.13 -2.28 13.27
C SER A 252 11.93 -2.49 14.19
N ARG A 253 11.75 -1.58 15.15
CA ARG A 253 10.66 -1.63 16.12
C ARG A 253 9.46 -0.78 15.70
N ASN A 254 9.64 0.19 14.80
CA ASN A 254 8.60 1.12 14.36
C ASN A 254 8.50 1.17 12.82
N PRO A 255 7.98 0.12 12.18
CA PRO A 255 7.99 0.04 10.71
C PRO A 255 7.20 1.16 10.03
N LEU A 256 6.14 1.68 10.64
CA LEU A 256 5.36 2.76 10.06
C LEU A 256 6.13 4.08 10.15
N GLY A 257 6.67 4.42 11.33
CA GLY A 257 7.50 5.61 11.48
C GLY A 257 8.72 5.59 10.59
N ASP A 258 9.46 4.47 10.57
CA ASP A 258 10.64 4.31 9.73
C ASP A 258 10.30 4.45 8.23
N LEU A 259 9.13 3.95 7.79
CA LEU A 259 8.63 4.14 6.42
C LEU A 259 8.35 5.63 6.13
N MET A 260 7.66 6.32 7.04
CA MET A 260 7.30 7.74 6.85
C MET A 260 8.53 8.62 6.80
N GLU A 261 9.44 8.43 7.76
CA GLU A 261 10.71 9.16 7.83
C GLU A 261 11.55 8.98 6.57
N THR A 262 11.58 7.76 6.04
CA THR A 262 12.35 7.42 4.84
C THR A 262 11.72 7.94 3.55
N LEU A 263 10.39 7.91 3.42
CA LEU A 263 9.71 8.06 2.12
C LEU A 263 8.89 9.33 1.98
N VAL A 264 8.55 10.00 3.08
CA VAL A 264 7.68 11.19 3.09
C VAL A 264 8.44 12.38 3.70
N PRO A 265 9.45 12.91 2.98
CA PRO A 265 10.24 14.03 3.49
C PRO A 265 9.45 15.36 3.52
N HIS A 266 8.34 15.44 2.79
CA HIS A 266 7.49 16.63 2.75
C HIS A 266 6.00 16.22 2.72
N PRO A 267 5.13 16.87 3.53
CA PRO A 267 3.74 16.47 3.70
C PRO A 267 2.90 16.58 2.43
N GLU A 268 3.33 17.36 1.43
CA GLU A 268 2.62 17.44 0.15
C GLU A 268 2.80 16.19 -0.72
N PHE A 269 3.78 15.33 -0.45
CA PHE A 269 4.09 14.17 -1.28
C PHE A 269 3.91 12.89 -0.50
N LYS A 270 2.68 12.35 -0.49
CA LYS A 270 2.30 11.22 0.37
C LYS A 270 2.11 9.91 -0.40
N MET A 271 2.15 9.92 -1.72
CA MET A 271 1.82 8.76 -2.53
C MET A 271 3.02 7.85 -2.75
N LEU A 272 2.88 6.60 -2.30
CA LEU A 272 3.90 5.57 -2.36
C LEU A 272 3.49 4.48 -3.36
N ALA A 273 4.42 4.10 -4.23
CA ALA A 273 4.29 2.98 -5.14
C ALA A 273 5.24 1.85 -4.73
N LEU A 274 4.79 0.61 -4.85
CA LEU A 274 5.56 -0.58 -4.51
C LEU A 274 5.82 -1.44 -5.75
N ARG A 275 7.08 -1.85 -5.91
CA ARG A 275 7.53 -2.83 -6.91
C ARG A 275 8.24 -3.96 -6.19
N ASN A 276 8.03 -5.19 -6.62
CA ASN A 276 8.65 -6.35 -5.98
C ASN A 276 9.16 -7.32 -7.04
N ILE A 277 10.39 -7.79 -6.89
CA ILE A 277 11.02 -8.76 -7.78
C ILE A 277 11.76 -9.82 -6.96
N PRO A 278 11.89 -11.05 -7.47
CA PRO A 278 11.20 -11.58 -8.65
C PRO A 278 9.71 -11.87 -8.38
N GLN A 279 8.92 -12.00 -9.45
CA GLN A 279 7.55 -12.52 -9.38
C GLN A 279 7.38 -13.64 -10.40
N MET A 280 7.15 -14.86 -9.92
CA MET A 280 7.00 -16.03 -10.79
C MET A 280 6.21 -17.15 -10.10
N PRO A 281 5.74 -18.15 -10.87
CA PRO A 281 5.05 -19.31 -10.32
C PRO A 281 6.01 -20.16 -9.49
N GLU A 282 5.49 -20.85 -8.46
CA GLU A 282 6.31 -21.71 -7.58
C GLU A 282 7.06 -22.80 -8.37
N ASN A 283 6.44 -23.35 -9.41
CA ASN A 283 7.05 -24.39 -10.25
C ASN A 283 8.30 -23.90 -11.00
N SER A 284 8.43 -22.58 -11.21
CA SER A 284 9.59 -21.98 -11.88
C SER A 284 10.75 -21.70 -10.92
N LEU A 285 10.51 -21.67 -9.60
CA LEU A 285 11.53 -21.34 -8.60
C LEU A 285 12.70 -22.32 -8.62
N ALA A 286 12.42 -23.62 -8.77
CA ALA A 286 13.43 -24.67 -8.78
C ALA A 286 14.41 -24.57 -9.97
N TYR A 287 14.03 -23.85 -11.02
CA TYR A 287 14.80 -23.69 -12.25
C TYR A 287 15.37 -22.28 -12.41
N SER A 288 15.16 -21.40 -11.42
CA SER A 288 15.56 -20.00 -11.49
C SER A 288 16.77 -19.74 -10.60
N ALA A 289 17.78 -19.09 -11.16
CA ALA A 289 18.97 -18.65 -10.42
C ALA A 289 18.96 -17.13 -10.28
N PHE A 290 18.95 -16.65 -9.03
CA PHE A 290 18.91 -15.21 -8.74
C PHE A 290 20.30 -14.66 -8.39
N SER A 291 20.71 -13.62 -9.12
CA SER A 291 21.91 -12.85 -8.80
C SER A 291 21.53 -11.44 -8.36
N TRP A 292 22.16 -10.94 -7.29
CA TRP A 292 21.91 -9.58 -6.83
C TRP A 292 22.20 -8.52 -7.89
N PRO A 293 23.30 -8.57 -8.66
CA PRO A 293 23.52 -7.61 -9.74
C PRO A 293 22.39 -7.61 -10.77
N GLY A 294 21.83 -8.78 -11.09
CA GLY A 294 20.68 -8.91 -11.99
C GLY A 294 19.42 -8.26 -11.42
N LEU A 295 19.04 -8.62 -10.21
CA LEU A 295 17.85 -8.07 -9.54
C LEU A 295 17.95 -6.55 -9.39
N ILE A 296 19.08 -6.05 -8.85
CA ILE A 296 19.30 -4.62 -8.64
C ILE A 296 19.28 -3.83 -9.96
N LYS A 297 19.87 -4.37 -11.02
CA LYS A 297 19.82 -3.74 -12.36
C LYS A 297 18.39 -3.62 -12.88
N HIS A 298 17.57 -4.67 -12.76
CA HIS A 298 16.17 -4.63 -13.20
C HIS A 298 15.35 -3.66 -12.35
N LEU A 299 15.46 -3.73 -11.02
CA LEU A 299 14.73 -2.87 -10.11
C LEU A 299 15.06 -1.38 -10.33
N ARG A 300 16.33 -1.06 -10.57
CA ARG A 300 16.76 0.30 -10.91
C ARG A 300 16.21 0.75 -12.26
N GLN A 301 16.24 -0.10 -13.28
CA GLN A 301 15.66 0.28 -14.57
C GLN A 301 14.14 0.44 -14.48
N MET A 302 13.45 -0.37 -13.67
CA MET A 302 12.02 -0.20 -13.41
C MET A 302 11.71 1.14 -12.77
N LEU A 303 12.55 1.60 -11.84
CA LEU A 303 12.44 2.94 -11.27
C LEU A 303 12.57 4.02 -12.34
N ILE A 304 13.62 3.94 -13.15
CA ILE A 304 13.99 4.96 -14.17
C ILE A 304 12.94 5.06 -15.28
N ALA A 305 12.51 3.90 -15.81
CA ALA A 305 11.57 3.81 -16.93
C ALA A 305 10.10 3.87 -16.48
N ASN A 306 9.85 4.14 -15.20
CA ASN A 306 8.51 4.10 -14.62
C ASN A 306 7.76 2.77 -14.84
N ALA A 307 8.51 1.66 -14.96
CA ALA A 307 7.93 0.35 -15.24
C ALA A 307 7.28 -0.23 -13.97
N LYS A 308 6.15 -0.89 -14.15
CA LYS A 308 5.35 -1.44 -13.04
C LYS A 308 5.70 -2.88 -12.68
N MET A 309 6.35 -3.60 -13.60
CA MET A 309 6.80 -4.99 -13.45
C MET A 309 8.01 -5.25 -14.36
N GLU A 310 8.64 -6.43 -14.25
CA GLU A 310 9.87 -6.77 -14.99
C GLU A 310 9.65 -6.84 -16.51
N GLU A 311 8.49 -7.34 -16.93
CA GLU A 311 8.09 -7.34 -18.33
C GLU A 311 7.64 -5.95 -18.79
N GLY A 312 8.15 -5.52 -19.94
CA GLY A 312 7.81 -4.22 -20.53
C GLY A 312 8.67 -3.04 -20.06
N ILE A 313 9.80 -3.31 -19.39
CA ILE A 313 10.80 -2.28 -19.08
C ILE A 313 11.36 -1.67 -20.37
N ASP A 314 11.29 -0.34 -20.50
CA ASP A 314 12.03 0.39 -21.53
C ASP A 314 13.49 0.62 -21.09
N TRP A 315 14.41 -0.14 -21.68
CA TRP A 315 15.84 -0.07 -21.42
C TRP A 315 16.54 1.11 -22.09
N GLN A 316 15.83 1.86 -22.95
CA GLN A 316 16.37 3.05 -23.62
C GLN A 316 16.24 4.30 -22.74
N VAL A 317 15.34 4.31 -21.75
CA VAL A 317 15.19 5.42 -20.81
C VAL A 317 16.44 5.52 -19.93
N ARG A 318 17.01 6.72 -19.86
CA ARG A 318 18.19 7.05 -19.05
C ARG A 318 17.92 8.28 -18.20
N PRO A 319 18.56 8.39 -17.01
CA PRO A 319 18.56 9.62 -16.25
C PRO A 319 19.17 10.78 -17.06
N PRO A 320 18.70 12.02 -16.84
CA PRO A 320 19.29 13.18 -17.48
C PRO A 320 20.76 13.36 -17.07
N PRO A 321 21.62 13.90 -17.96
CA PRO A 321 23.01 14.16 -17.62
C PRO A 321 23.15 15.21 -16.52
N LEU A 322 24.15 15.07 -15.64
CA LEU A 322 24.41 16.04 -14.57
C LEU A 322 24.57 17.46 -15.15
N GLY A 323 23.80 18.42 -14.63
CA GLY A 323 23.89 19.84 -15.02
C GLY A 323 22.96 20.29 -16.14
N SER A 324 22.14 19.40 -16.73
CA SER A 324 21.05 19.84 -17.60
C SER A 324 19.86 20.33 -16.77
N SER A 325 19.59 21.64 -16.79
CA SER A 325 18.30 22.17 -16.37
C SER A 325 17.23 21.63 -17.32
N ILE A 326 16.22 20.92 -16.79
CA ILE A 326 15.02 20.59 -17.58
C ILE A 326 14.37 21.94 -17.93
N PRO A 327 14.28 22.33 -19.22
CA PRO A 327 13.65 23.60 -19.57
C PRO A 327 12.17 23.51 -19.23
N SER A 328 11.68 24.45 -18.42
CA SER A 328 10.27 24.61 -18.07
C SER A 328 9.44 25.19 -19.23
N SER A 329 9.69 24.78 -20.48
CA SER A 329 9.04 25.37 -21.65
C SER A 329 8.60 24.33 -22.70
N HIS A 330 7.28 24.23 -22.85
CA HIS A 330 6.52 23.77 -24.02
C HIS A 330 6.61 22.30 -24.48
N LEU A 331 5.56 21.54 -24.13
CA LEU A 331 4.63 20.89 -25.06
C LEU A 331 5.12 20.75 -26.52
N THR A 332 6.11 19.89 -26.78
CA THR A 332 6.46 19.44 -28.14
C THR A 332 6.92 17.97 -28.15
N ASN A 333 5.93 17.08 -28.21
CA ASN A 333 5.90 15.84 -29.00
C ASN A 333 7.03 14.78 -29.01
N LYS A 334 7.99 14.74 -28.07
CA LYS A 334 8.74 13.51 -27.75
C LYS A 334 9.12 13.42 -26.27
N PRO A 335 8.52 12.52 -25.47
CA PRO A 335 8.83 12.43 -24.04
C PRO A 335 10.12 11.63 -23.83
N ALA A 336 11.12 12.23 -23.19
CA ALA A 336 12.07 11.45 -22.43
C ALA A 336 11.37 11.05 -21.12
N HIS A 337 10.75 9.86 -21.11
CA HIS A 337 9.92 9.27 -20.03
C HIS A 337 10.73 8.89 -18.77
N PHE A 338 11.53 9.81 -18.25
CA PHE A 338 12.25 9.59 -17.01
C PHE A 338 11.34 9.83 -15.80
N ASN A 339 11.38 8.94 -14.81
CA ASN A 339 10.63 9.09 -13.56
C ASN A 339 11.52 9.72 -12.48
N THR A 340 11.23 10.97 -12.12
CA THR A 340 11.90 11.66 -11.02
C THR A 340 11.31 11.18 -9.68
N SER A 341 12.19 10.85 -8.74
CA SER A 341 11.83 10.39 -7.40
C SER A 341 12.11 11.47 -6.36
N ILE A 342 11.31 11.50 -5.30
CA ILE A 342 11.60 12.30 -4.10
C ILE A 342 12.43 11.45 -3.15
N ALA A 343 11.94 10.25 -2.86
CA ALA A 343 12.59 9.32 -1.94
C ALA A 343 12.33 7.88 -2.36
N ASN A 344 13.32 7.03 -2.13
CA ASN A 344 13.31 5.62 -2.51
C ASN A 344 13.82 4.74 -1.36
N LEU A 345 13.10 3.65 -1.11
CA LEU A 345 13.48 2.62 -0.16
C LEU A 345 13.60 1.26 -0.87
N VAL A 346 14.81 0.69 -0.85
CA VAL A 346 15.05 -0.68 -1.32
C VAL A 346 15.11 -1.64 -0.14
N ILE A 347 14.27 -2.67 -0.16
CA ILE A 347 14.21 -3.72 0.86
C ILE A 347 14.74 -5.01 0.25
N LEU A 348 15.84 -5.53 0.80
CA LEU A 348 16.48 -6.77 0.35
C LEU A 348 16.23 -7.89 1.35
N ARG A 349 15.77 -9.05 0.88
CA ARG A 349 15.52 -10.22 1.70
C ARG A 349 16.24 -11.44 1.16
N GLY A 350 16.84 -12.23 2.05
CA GLY A 350 17.44 -13.52 1.73
C GLY A 350 18.97 -13.52 1.76
N LYS A 351 19.58 -14.40 0.96
CA LYS A 351 21.01 -14.73 1.08
C LYS A 351 21.93 -13.58 0.65
N ASP A 352 23.03 -13.37 1.37
CA ASP A 352 24.12 -12.44 1.00
C ASP A 352 23.67 -10.97 0.79
N THR A 353 22.66 -10.49 1.52
CA THR A 353 22.15 -9.11 1.36
C THR A 353 23.17 -8.02 1.73
N HIS A 354 24.11 -8.33 2.63
CA HIS A 354 25.12 -7.37 3.08
C HIS A 354 26.13 -6.98 1.99
N SER A 355 26.46 -7.89 1.07
CA SER A 355 27.43 -7.65 -0.01
C SER A 355 26.83 -6.94 -1.23
N VAL A 356 25.52 -6.66 -1.22
CA VAL A 356 24.83 -6.00 -2.33
C VAL A 356 25.21 -4.52 -2.40
N ASP A 357 25.83 -4.15 -3.52
CA ASP A 357 26.08 -2.77 -3.90
C ASP A 357 24.79 -2.10 -4.40
N LEU A 358 24.44 -0.99 -3.74
CA LEU A 358 23.28 -0.16 -4.06
C LEU A 358 23.70 1.26 -4.48
N GLY A 359 24.99 1.50 -4.74
CA GLY A 359 25.51 2.81 -5.12
C GLY A 359 24.79 3.43 -6.31
N SER A 360 24.38 2.59 -7.28
CA SER A 360 23.63 3.02 -8.47
C SER A 360 22.23 3.62 -8.18
N PHE A 361 21.67 3.42 -6.98
CA PHE A 361 20.44 4.09 -6.55
C PHE A 361 20.68 5.44 -5.90
N ARG A 362 21.93 5.81 -5.62
CA ARG A 362 22.31 7.13 -5.05
C ARG A 362 22.66 8.16 -6.13
N ASP A 363 22.44 7.81 -7.40
CA ASP A 363 22.70 8.69 -8.53
C ASP A 363 21.85 9.96 -8.40
N PRO A 364 22.47 11.17 -8.29
CA PRO A 364 21.72 12.42 -8.10
C PRO A 364 20.62 12.68 -9.12
N PRO A 365 20.78 12.36 -10.42
CA PRO A 365 19.72 12.57 -11.41
C PRO A 365 18.43 11.75 -11.18
N LEU A 366 18.43 10.76 -10.29
CA LEU A 366 17.23 10.01 -9.89
C LEU A 366 16.28 10.81 -9.01
N TYR A 367 16.79 11.85 -8.37
CA TYR A 367 16.10 12.57 -7.32
C TYR A 367 15.82 14.02 -7.69
N THR A 368 14.88 14.61 -6.96
CA THR A 368 14.64 16.04 -7.00
C THR A 368 15.89 16.83 -6.59
N SER A 369 16.00 18.06 -7.08
CA SER A 369 17.15 18.93 -6.81
C SER A 369 17.21 19.45 -5.37
N TRP A 370 16.10 19.43 -4.64
CA TRP A 370 15.97 20.04 -3.32
C TRP A 370 16.27 19.09 -2.15
N LEU A 371 16.40 17.79 -2.40
CA LEU A 371 16.80 16.80 -1.39
C LEU A 371 18.18 16.22 -1.75
N ASN A 372 19.07 16.09 -0.77
CA ASN A 372 20.35 15.45 -1.03
C ASN A 372 20.12 13.98 -1.37
N PRO A 373 20.78 13.42 -2.41
CA PRO A 373 20.60 12.02 -2.80
C PRO A 373 20.96 11.00 -1.71
N GLN A 374 21.78 11.39 -0.73
CA GLN A 374 22.11 10.54 0.42
C GLN A 374 20.94 10.40 1.40
N ASP A 375 20.11 11.45 1.52
CA ASP A 375 18.92 11.50 2.37
C ASP A 375 17.67 11.01 1.61
N ALA A 376 17.74 10.96 0.28
CA ALA A 376 16.65 10.50 -0.58
C ALA A 376 16.62 8.96 -0.77
N PHE A 377 17.72 8.27 -0.45
CA PHE A 377 17.84 6.84 -0.70
C PHE A 377 18.19 6.05 0.55
N HIS A 378 17.32 5.08 0.88
CA HIS A 378 17.52 4.18 2.00
C HIS A 378 17.46 2.72 1.56
N ALA A 379 18.13 1.87 2.33
CA ALA A 379 18.15 0.44 2.10
C ALA A 379 17.91 -0.32 3.40
N TRP A 380 16.94 -1.24 3.38
CA TRP A 380 16.67 -2.17 4.47
C TRP A 380 17.06 -3.57 4.04
N LYS A 381 17.62 -4.33 4.97
CA LYS A 381 18.16 -5.66 4.65
C LYS A 381 17.72 -6.67 5.69
N THR A 382 17.53 -7.91 5.26
CA THR A 382 17.39 -9.05 6.17
C THR A 382 17.95 -10.32 5.54
N PRO A 383 18.71 -11.15 6.26
CA PRO A 383 19.23 -12.41 5.75
C PRO A 383 18.12 -13.47 5.57
N ARG A 384 16.93 -13.22 6.13
CA ARG A 384 15.80 -14.13 6.07
C ARG A 384 15.07 -13.99 4.74
N ALA A 385 14.93 -15.10 4.02
CA ALA A 385 14.10 -15.18 2.82
C ALA A 385 12.62 -14.93 3.13
N PHE A 386 11.88 -14.52 2.11
CA PHE A 386 10.44 -14.30 2.17
C PHE A 386 9.77 -14.93 0.96
N ASN A 387 8.60 -15.54 1.16
CA ASN A 387 7.78 -16.14 0.10
C ASN A 387 8.54 -17.14 -0.79
N LYS A 388 9.34 -18.02 -0.17
CA LYS A 388 10.13 -19.10 -0.82
C LYS A 388 11.28 -18.63 -1.74
N TYR A 389 11.43 -17.33 -1.99
CA TYR A 389 12.55 -16.79 -2.77
C TYR A 389 13.84 -16.79 -1.96
N GLU A 390 14.93 -17.35 -2.52
CA GLU A 390 16.27 -17.28 -1.90
C GLU A 390 16.77 -15.82 -1.81
N LYS A 391 16.40 -14.99 -2.80
CA LYS A 391 16.72 -13.57 -2.90
C LYS A 391 15.52 -12.83 -3.46
N SER A 392 15.08 -11.79 -2.78
CA SER A 392 14.05 -10.87 -3.28
C SER A 392 14.40 -9.42 -2.94
N ALA A 393 13.93 -8.52 -3.79
CA ALA A 393 14.13 -7.09 -3.67
C ALA A 393 12.81 -6.36 -3.91
N SER A 394 12.49 -5.44 -3.03
CA SER A 394 11.28 -4.62 -3.11
C SER A 394 11.69 -3.15 -3.11
N LEU A 395 11.06 -2.34 -3.95
CA LEU A 395 11.28 -0.91 -4.05
C LEU A 395 9.99 -0.19 -3.71
N VAL A 396 10.00 0.57 -2.63
CA VAL A 396 8.96 1.56 -2.32
C VAL A 396 9.48 2.92 -2.76
N SER A 397 8.73 3.63 -3.59
CA SER A 397 9.15 4.92 -4.15
C SER A 397 8.07 5.96 -3.98
N ASN A 398 8.46 7.15 -3.52
CA ASN A 398 7.69 8.38 -3.64
C ASN A 398 8.20 9.12 -4.88
N SER A 399 7.43 9.09 -5.97
CA SER A 399 7.89 9.55 -7.30
C SER A 399 6.71 9.93 -8.20
N GLN A 400 7.00 10.36 -9.42
CA GLN A 400 6.01 10.64 -10.45
C GLN A 400 5.22 9.41 -10.93
N PHE A 401 5.45 8.22 -10.38
CA PHE A 401 4.80 6.96 -10.76
C PHE A 401 3.28 7.04 -10.86
N LEU A 402 2.63 7.69 -9.88
CA LEU A 402 1.17 7.75 -9.79
C LEU A 402 0.56 8.96 -10.49
N LEU A 403 1.36 9.82 -11.11
CA LEU A 403 0.91 11.05 -11.76
C LEU A 403 -0.10 10.76 -12.88
N LYS A 404 0.23 9.84 -13.79
CA LYS A 404 -0.63 9.49 -14.93
C LYS A 404 -1.94 8.81 -14.48
N PRO A 405 -1.94 7.80 -13.60
CA PRO A 405 -3.19 7.27 -13.05
C PRO A 405 -4.07 8.33 -12.39
N LEU A 406 -3.47 9.21 -11.57
CA LEU A 406 -4.18 10.28 -10.87
C LEU A 406 -4.81 11.28 -11.82
N ASP A 407 -4.04 11.83 -12.76
CA ASP A 407 -4.50 12.78 -13.78
C ASP A 407 -5.66 12.21 -14.61
N ASN A 408 -5.56 10.94 -15.01
CA ASN A 408 -6.64 10.28 -15.75
C ASN A 408 -7.93 10.14 -14.94
N VAL A 409 -7.85 9.83 -13.64
CA VAL A 409 -9.04 9.69 -12.78
C VAL A 409 -9.68 11.04 -12.50
N VAL A 410 -8.86 12.06 -12.21
CA VAL A 410 -9.33 13.45 -12.02
C VAL A 410 -10.00 13.95 -13.30
N GLY A 411 -9.36 13.81 -14.46
CA GLY A 411 -9.93 14.24 -15.73
C GLY A 411 -11.24 13.51 -16.09
N LYS A 412 -11.33 12.19 -15.84
CA LYS A 412 -12.58 11.44 -16.04
C LYS A 412 -13.69 11.91 -15.10
N ALA A 413 -13.38 12.13 -13.83
CA ALA A 413 -14.34 12.64 -12.84
C ALA A 413 -14.78 14.07 -13.20
N TRP A 414 -13.88 14.95 -13.62
CA TRP A 414 -14.19 16.29 -14.07
C TRP A 414 -15.15 16.29 -15.26
N ASN A 415 -14.90 15.46 -16.27
CA ASN A 415 -15.78 15.33 -17.44
C ASN A 415 -17.20 14.87 -17.05
N MET A 416 -17.30 13.95 -16.09
CA MET A 416 -18.60 13.54 -15.53
C MET A 416 -19.27 14.71 -14.80
N PHE A 417 -18.50 15.46 -14.01
CA PHE A 417 -18.98 16.59 -13.21
C PHE A 417 -19.48 17.74 -14.09
N ALA A 418 -18.72 18.13 -15.11
CA ALA A 418 -19.07 19.17 -16.06
C ALA A 418 -20.37 18.83 -16.82
N SER A 419 -20.65 17.54 -17.02
CA SER A 419 -21.88 17.04 -17.64
C SER A 419 -23.03 16.85 -16.64
N LYS A 420 -22.83 17.21 -15.36
CA LYS A 420 -23.74 16.95 -14.23
C LYS A 420 -24.19 15.49 -14.10
N ALA A 421 -23.37 14.55 -14.58
CA ALA A 421 -23.69 13.14 -14.57
C ALA A 421 -23.63 12.61 -13.14
N TYR A 422 -24.69 11.94 -12.69
CA TYR A 422 -24.79 11.25 -11.38
C TYR A 422 -24.60 12.11 -10.11
N ILE A 423 -24.40 13.43 -10.22
CA ILE A 423 -24.20 14.33 -9.05
C ILE A 423 -25.36 14.23 -8.05
N HIS A 424 -26.60 14.13 -8.55
CA HIS A 424 -27.80 13.99 -7.70
C HIS A 424 -27.76 12.76 -6.75
N GLN A 425 -26.96 11.74 -7.05
CA GLN A 425 -26.77 10.60 -6.17
C GLN A 425 -25.95 10.97 -4.92
N TYR A 426 -25.10 11.98 -5.01
CA TYR A 426 -24.23 12.45 -3.93
C TYR A 426 -24.92 13.57 -3.13
N THR A 427 -25.56 14.52 -3.79
CA THR A 427 -26.30 15.62 -3.14
C THR A 427 -27.45 15.12 -2.27
N LYS A 428 -28.09 14.00 -2.66
CA LYS A 428 -29.09 13.32 -1.82
C LYS A 428 -28.56 12.96 -0.41
N PHE A 429 -27.26 12.77 -0.26
CA PHE A 429 -26.60 12.44 1.01
C PHE A 429 -25.78 13.61 1.57
N GLY A 430 -26.02 14.84 1.09
CA GLY A 430 -25.43 16.06 1.63
C GLY A 430 -24.03 16.38 1.15
N ILE A 431 -23.58 15.80 0.02
CA ILE A 431 -22.35 16.23 -0.67
C ILE A 431 -22.76 17.20 -1.79
N GLU A 432 -22.37 18.46 -1.64
CA GLU A 432 -22.73 19.56 -2.53
C GLU A 432 -21.76 19.65 -3.72
N GLU A 433 -22.12 20.44 -4.74
CA GLU A 433 -21.23 20.69 -5.89
C GLU A 433 -19.89 21.33 -5.46
N GLU A 434 -19.89 22.11 -4.37
CA GLU A 434 -18.69 22.75 -3.79
C GLU A 434 -17.67 21.72 -3.25
N ASP A 435 -18.14 20.67 -2.57
CA ASP A 435 -17.27 19.60 -2.05
C ASP A 435 -16.48 18.88 -3.17
N PHE A 436 -17.11 18.75 -4.34
CA PHE A 436 -16.44 18.21 -5.52
C PHE A 436 -15.37 19.16 -6.04
N LEU A 437 -15.68 20.45 -6.15
CA LEU A 437 -14.74 21.48 -6.62
C LEU A 437 -13.52 21.58 -5.70
N ASP A 438 -13.72 21.54 -4.39
CA ASP A 438 -12.64 21.52 -3.41
C ASP A 438 -11.77 20.28 -3.55
N SER A 439 -12.40 19.12 -3.77
CA SER A 439 -11.68 17.86 -3.99
C SER A 439 -10.90 17.85 -5.30
N PHE A 440 -11.44 18.44 -6.38
CA PHE A 440 -10.72 18.62 -7.64
C PHE A 440 -9.51 19.54 -7.44
N THR A 441 -9.72 20.70 -6.83
CA THR A 441 -8.66 21.68 -6.56
C THR A 441 -7.52 21.07 -5.75
N ALA A 442 -7.84 20.34 -4.68
CA ALA A 442 -6.85 19.67 -3.85
C ALA A 442 -6.01 18.66 -4.65
N LEU A 443 -6.64 17.83 -5.50
CA LEU A 443 -5.93 16.84 -6.30
C LEU A 443 -5.17 17.45 -7.48
N GLU A 444 -5.69 18.52 -8.09
CA GLU A 444 -4.98 19.28 -9.13
C GLU A 444 -3.71 19.93 -8.56
N GLN A 445 -3.75 20.42 -7.32
CA GLN A 445 -2.55 20.88 -6.63
C GLN A 445 -1.54 19.73 -6.46
N VAL A 446 -1.98 18.55 -6.00
CA VAL A 446 -1.10 17.38 -5.88
C VAL A 446 -0.48 17.00 -7.23
N ILE A 447 -1.28 16.97 -8.30
CA ILE A 447 -0.81 16.71 -9.68
C ILE A 447 0.25 17.75 -10.07
N SER A 448 -0.01 19.04 -9.84
CA SER A 448 0.91 20.12 -10.14
C SER A 448 2.25 19.93 -9.41
N SER A 449 2.20 19.67 -8.11
CA SER A 449 3.39 19.49 -7.29
C SER A 449 4.23 18.29 -7.74
N TYR A 450 3.61 17.14 -8.03
CA TYR A 450 4.35 15.99 -8.59
C TYR A 450 4.88 16.24 -10.01
N THR A 451 4.20 17.06 -10.81
CA THR A 451 4.66 17.43 -12.17
C THR A 451 5.90 18.33 -12.13
N THR A 452 6.07 19.12 -11.06
CA THR A 452 7.20 20.05 -10.90
C THR A 452 8.50 19.40 -10.39
N LEU A 453 8.46 18.10 -10.04
CA LEU A 453 9.64 17.31 -9.64
C LEU A 453 10.61 17.09 -10.81
#